data_AF-A0A225EE74-F1
#
_entry.id   AF-A0A225EE74-F1
#
_cell.length_a   1.000
_cell.length_b   1.000
_cell.length_c   1.000
_cell.angle_alpha   90.00
_cell.angle_beta   90.00
_cell.angle_gamma   90.00
#
_symmetry.space_group_name_H-M   'P 1'
#
loop_
_entity.id
_entity.type
_entity.pdbx_description
1 polymer ?
#
loop_
_entity_poly.entity_id
_entity_poly.type
_entity_poly.pdbx_seq_one_letter_code
_entity_poly.pdbx_strand_id
1 'polypeptide(L)'
;MIFNQINQNGGDVINSVRPDIRTPTFELHVLTCPGREAVLEETLASIARSDWHAVPTVHRDAHNLPDRRASMTKAARDLLTTAARGDSDYVLFFEDDVIVNRFLRHNLTKWNPIRWDFLLLGSLYQGGGEDRPDCGFTLYPAELLGGSQAIIIARRFLPTVLELWNTHGDVMQDLRMYRTLEGIFPQVMVHEPHLVQHRPVASTWDGRPHQSTSFNEDWRAE
;
A
#
# COMPACT_ATOMS: atom_id res chain seq x y z
N MET A 1 43.65 8.72 -40.39
CA MET A 1 42.27 8.89 -40.90
C MET A 1 41.47 9.55 -39.77
N ILE A 2 41.21 10.86 -39.76
CA ILE A 2 40.22 11.61 -40.58
C ILE A 2 38.81 11.05 -40.27
N PHE A 3 37.83 11.74 -39.66
CA PHE A 3 37.66 13.13 -39.23
C PHE A 3 36.57 13.19 -38.13
N ASN A 4 36.63 14.23 -37.29
CA ASN A 4 35.48 14.78 -36.56
C ASN A 4 34.34 15.09 -37.54
N GLN A 5 33.12 14.66 -37.22
CA GLN A 5 31.90 15.32 -37.67
C GLN A 5 31.04 15.63 -36.44
N ILE A 6 31.19 16.87 -35.98
CA ILE A 6 30.19 17.55 -35.17
C ILE A 6 29.04 17.85 -36.14
N ASN A 7 27.89 17.21 -35.93
CA ASN A 7 26.65 17.60 -36.60
C ASN A 7 26.21 18.97 -36.06
N GLN A 8 26.66 20.02 -36.74
CA GLN A 8 26.02 21.32 -36.72
C GLN A 8 24.96 21.30 -37.81
N ASN A 9 23.71 21.02 -37.45
CA ASN A 9 22.49 21.58 -38.06
C ASN A 9 21.25 20.85 -37.53
N GLY A 10 20.28 21.63 -37.03
CA GLY A 10 18.87 21.28 -37.12
C GLY A 10 18.29 20.53 -35.93
N GLY A 11 18.04 21.25 -34.84
CA GLY A 11 16.73 21.28 -34.17
C GLY A 11 15.89 20.00 -34.10
N ASP A 12 16.45 18.87 -33.69
CA ASP A 12 15.64 17.78 -33.18
C ASP A 12 15.34 18.08 -31.71
N VAL A 13 14.23 18.80 -31.53
CA VAL A 13 13.46 18.75 -30.29
C VAL A 13 13.33 17.27 -29.96
N ILE A 14 14.05 16.82 -28.93
CA ILE A 14 13.71 15.59 -28.23
C ILE A 14 12.28 15.85 -27.76
N ASN A 15 11.30 15.45 -28.57
CA ASN A 15 9.92 15.37 -28.16
C ASN A 15 9.96 14.33 -27.05
N SER A 16 10.22 14.81 -25.82
CA SER A 16 10.04 14.02 -24.62
C SER A 16 8.62 13.54 -24.73
N VAL A 17 8.45 12.26 -25.07
CA VAL A 17 7.17 11.57 -24.95
C VAL A 17 6.86 11.69 -23.48
N ARG A 18 6.15 12.75 -23.10
CA ARG A 18 5.54 12.81 -21.79
C ARG A 18 4.54 11.66 -21.85
N PRO A 19 4.72 10.59 -21.06
CA PRO A 19 3.72 9.55 -21.02
C PRO A 19 2.40 10.25 -20.73
N ASP A 20 1.37 9.89 -21.50
CA ASP A 20 0.03 10.43 -21.28
C ASP A 20 -0.34 10.11 -19.83
N ILE A 21 -0.31 11.12 -18.96
CA ILE A 21 -0.47 10.95 -17.51
C ILE A 21 -1.95 10.71 -17.27
N ARG A 22 -2.43 9.51 -17.59
CA ARG A 22 -3.78 9.11 -17.21
C ARG A 22 -3.88 9.07 -15.69
N THR A 23 -5.01 9.50 -15.16
CA THR A 23 -5.28 9.44 -13.73
C THR A 23 -5.23 7.97 -13.27
N PRO A 24 -4.42 7.65 -12.23
CA PRO A 24 -4.35 6.28 -11.71
C PRO A 24 -5.70 5.86 -11.13
N THR A 25 -6.04 4.60 -11.33
CA THR A 25 -7.24 3.97 -10.79
C THR A 25 -6.88 3.05 -9.63
N PHE A 26 -7.81 2.91 -8.68
CA PHE A 26 -7.56 2.20 -7.44
C PHE A 26 -8.74 1.32 -7.07
N GLU A 27 -8.45 0.18 -6.45
CA GLU A 27 -9.43 -0.64 -5.72
C GLU A 27 -9.01 -0.76 -4.25
N LEU A 28 -9.97 -0.85 -3.34
CA LEU A 28 -9.71 -0.97 -1.90
C LEU A 28 -10.35 -2.23 -1.37
N HIS A 29 -9.52 -3.05 -0.74
CA HIS A 29 -9.87 -4.31 -0.13
C HIS A 29 -9.61 -4.22 1.36
N VAL A 30 -10.58 -4.62 2.17
CA VAL A 30 -10.47 -4.68 3.63
C VAL A 30 -10.51 -6.13 4.06
N LEU A 31 -9.51 -6.56 4.83
CA LEU A 31 -9.45 -7.88 5.43
C LEU A 31 -9.89 -7.82 6.89
N THR A 32 -10.81 -8.70 7.28
CA THR A 32 -11.35 -8.79 8.64
C THR A 32 -11.43 -10.26 9.09
N CYS A 33 -11.62 -10.50 10.38
CA CYS A 33 -11.88 -11.84 10.93
C CYS A 33 -13.17 -11.91 11.76
N PRO A 34 -13.72 -13.11 12.00
CA PRO A 34 -14.95 -13.27 12.78
C PRO A 34 -14.86 -12.64 14.18
N GLY A 35 -15.93 -11.95 14.60
CA GLY A 35 -16.00 -11.30 15.91
C GLY A 35 -15.44 -9.87 15.95
N ARG A 36 -15.01 -9.32 14.80
CA ARG A 36 -14.54 -7.93 14.66
C ARG A 36 -15.51 -7.04 13.88
N GLU A 37 -16.80 -7.40 13.85
CA GLU A 37 -17.82 -6.70 13.07
C GLU A 37 -17.92 -5.22 13.43
N ALA A 38 -17.92 -4.87 14.72
CA ALA A 38 -17.95 -3.48 15.17
C ALA A 38 -16.68 -2.70 14.76
N VAL A 39 -15.52 -3.35 14.80
CA VAL A 39 -14.23 -2.73 14.44
C VAL A 39 -14.19 -2.45 12.93
N LEU A 40 -14.64 -3.42 12.12
CA LEU A 40 -14.83 -3.27 10.69
C LEU A 40 -15.81 -2.14 10.36
N GLU A 41 -16.97 -2.09 11.01
CA GLU A 41 -17.98 -1.05 10.77
C GLU A 41 -17.40 0.35 10.93
N GLU A 42 -16.58 0.56 11.95
CA GLU A 42 -15.92 1.84 12.20
C GLU A 42 -14.85 2.17 11.15
N THR A 43 -14.08 1.18 10.69
CA THR A 43 -13.14 1.34 9.55
C THR A 43 -13.88 1.69 8.26
N LEU A 44 -14.97 0.99 7.94
CA LEU A 44 -15.81 1.29 6.79
C LEU A 44 -16.46 2.68 6.91
N ALA A 45 -16.87 3.09 8.10
CA ALA A 45 -17.38 4.43 8.35
C ALA A 45 -16.28 5.49 8.15
N SER A 46 -15.03 5.22 8.53
CA SER A 46 -13.90 6.10 8.24
C SER A 46 -13.66 6.23 6.74
N ILE A 47 -13.68 5.13 5.99
CA ILE A 47 -13.53 5.14 4.53
C ILE A 47 -14.68 5.89 3.86
N ALA A 48 -15.91 5.72 4.34
CA ALA A 48 -17.07 6.42 3.80
C ALA A 48 -17.02 7.95 4.01
N ARG A 49 -16.29 8.42 5.03
CA ARG A 49 -16.09 9.86 5.29
C ARG A 49 -14.95 10.48 4.47
N SER A 50 -14.14 9.68 3.76
CA SER A 50 -13.09 10.18 2.89
C SER A 50 -13.58 10.42 1.46
N ASP A 51 -12.70 10.98 0.64
CA ASP A 51 -12.87 11.17 -0.80
C ASP A 51 -12.76 9.88 -1.64
N TRP A 52 -12.78 8.71 -0.99
CA TRP A 52 -12.68 7.42 -1.68
C TRP A 52 -13.88 7.17 -2.60
N HIS A 53 -15.10 7.48 -2.13
CA HIS A 53 -16.38 7.46 -2.86
C HIS A 53 -16.77 6.15 -3.56
N ALA A 54 -16.08 5.04 -3.28
CA ALA A 54 -16.44 3.70 -3.73
C ALA A 54 -16.62 2.76 -2.53
N VAL A 55 -17.44 1.71 -2.68
CA VAL A 55 -17.61 0.71 -1.63
C VAL A 55 -16.39 -0.23 -1.63
N PRO A 56 -15.67 -0.39 -0.50
CA PRO A 56 -14.59 -1.36 -0.39
C PRO A 56 -15.06 -2.80 -0.58
N THR A 57 -14.19 -3.65 -1.14
CA THR A 57 -14.42 -5.10 -1.12
C THR A 57 -13.97 -5.67 0.22
N VAL A 58 -14.90 -6.21 1.00
CA VAL A 58 -14.59 -6.82 2.31
C VAL A 58 -14.33 -8.31 2.15
N HIS A 59 -13.17 -8.76 2.63
CA HIS A 59 -12.75 -10.15 2.70
C HIS A 59 -12.80 -10.59 4.15
N ARG A 60 -13.61 -11.61 4.44
CA ARG A 60 -13.72 -12.19 5.79
C ARG A 60 -12.86 -13.45 5.84
N ASP A 61 -12.02 -13.56 6.85
CA ASP A 61 -11.33 -14.81 7.14
C ASP A 61 -12.37 -15.91 7.39
N ALA A 62 -12.44 -16.85 6.45
CA ALA A 62 -13.30 -18.04 6.54
C ALA A 62 -12.47 -19.29 6.90
N HIS A 63 -11.16 -19.13 7.09
CA HIS A 63 -10.30 -20.21 7.54
C HIS A 63 -10.51 -20.36 9.05
N ASN A 64 -10.74 -21.59 9.51
CA ASN A 64 -10.90 -21.92 10.92
C ASN A 64 -9.64 -22.67 11.40
N LEU A 65 -8.48 -22.07 11.18
CA LEU A 65 -7.21 -22.69 11.55
C LEU A 65 -6.94 -22.47 13.05
N PRO A 66 -6.34 -23.46 13.75
CA PRO A 66 -5.99 -23.30 15.17
C PRO A 66 -5.03 -22.15 15.41
N ASP A 67 -4.06 -21.97 14.51
CA ASP A 67 -3.23 -20.77 14.47
C ASP A 67 -3.92 -19.69 13.65
N ARG A 68 -4.38 -18.66 14.35
CA ARG A 68 -5.03 -17.52 13.71
C ARG A 68 -4.07 -16.79 12.76
N ARG A 69 -2.75 -16.78 13.00
CA ARG A 69 -1.78 -16.08 12.13
C ARG A 69 -1.72 -16.73 10.75
N ALA A 70 -1.64 -18.06 10.73
CA ALA A 70 -1.79 -18.85 9.51
C ALA A 70 -3.14 -18.60 8.83
N SER A 71 -4.23 -18.48 9.61
CA SER A 71 -5.58 -18.18 9.11
C SER A 71 -5.62 -16.85 8.36
N MET A 72 -5.19 -15.76 9.01
CA MET A 72 -5.12 -14.43 8.42
C MET A 72 -4.20 -14.36 7.22
N THR A 73 -3.04 -15.01 7.29
CA THR A 73 -2.09 -15.08 6.17
C THR A 73 -2.73 -15.76 4.95
N LYS A 74 -3.53 -16.80 5.16
CA LYS A 74 -4.25 -17.48 4.08
C LYS A 74 -5.38 -16.61 3.52
N ALA A 75 -6.16 -15.97 4.39
CA ALA A 75 -7.21 -15.05 3.99
C ALA A 75 -6.65 -13.86 3.19
N ALA A 76 -5.49 -13.31 3.58
CA ALA A 76 -4.80 -12.27 2.84
C ALA A 76 -4.39 -12.73 1.43
N ARG A 77 -3.87 -13.97 1.30
CA ARG A 77 -3.53 -14.54 -0.01
C ARG A 77 -4.77 -14.70 -0.90
N ASP A 78 -5.90 -15.14 -0.35
CA ASP A 78 -7.16 -15.28 -1.08
C ASP A 78 -7.70 -13.92 -1.54
N LEU A 79 -7.57 -12.89 -0.69
CA LEU A 79 -7.86 -11.50 -1.04
C LEU A 79 -6.99 -11.06 -2.21
N LEU A 80 -5.67 -11.21 -2.14
CA LEU A 80 -4.75 -10.79 -3.20
C LEU A 80 -4.99 -11.55 -4.51
N THR A 81 -5.35 -12.83 -4.42
CA THR A 81 -5.73 -13.66 -5.58
C THR A 81 -6.99 -13.14 -6.25
N THR A 82 -7.97 -12.69 -5.45
CA THR A 82 -9.20 -12.07 -5.96
C THR A 82 -8.90 -10.71 -6.56
N ALA A 83 -8.16 -9.87 -5.83
CA ALA A 83 -7.74 -8.55 -6.26
C ALA A 83 -7.05 -8.63 -7.61
N ALA A 84 -6.12 -9.56 -7.83
CA ALA A 84 -5.38 -9.72 -9.10
C ALA A 84 -6.26 -9.87 -10.37
N ARG A 85 -7.54 -10.19 -10.24
CA ARG A 85 -8.51 -10.32 -11.36
C ARG A 85 -9.20 -9.01 -11.74
N GLY A 86 -9.06 -7.95 -10.93
CA GLY A 86 -9.60 -6.61 -11.22
C GLY A 86 -8.83 -5.89 -12.32
N ASP A 87 -9.25 -4.66 -12.61
CA ASP A 87 -8.76 -3.83 -13.71
C ASP A 87 -8.12 -2.49 -13.28
N SER A 88 -8.09 -2.18 -11.98
CA SER A 88 -7.47 -0.94 -11.48
C SER A 88 -5.93 -0.93 -11.63
N ASP A 89 -5.28 0.23 -11.55
CA ASP A 89 -3.81 0.28 -11.61
C ASP A 89 -3.16 -0.18 -10.32
N TYR A 90 -3.82 0.11 -9.20
CA TYR A 90 -3.34 -0.18 -7.85
C TYR A 90 -4.42 -0.82 -7.00
N VAL A 91 -3.97 -1.65 -6.06
CA VAL A 91 -4.78 -2.34 -5.05
C VAL A 91 -4.35 -1.84 -3.69
N LEU A 92 -5.30 -1.35 -2.91
CA LEU A 92 -5.10 -1.05 -1.50
C LEU A 92 -5.58 -2.25 -0.69
N PHE A 93 -4.71 -2.75 0.18
CA PHE A 93 -4.97 -3.80 1.16
C PHE A 93 -4.97 -3.18 2.55
N PHE A 94 -6.13 -3.14 3.21
CA PHE A 94 -6.29 -2.63 4.57
C PHE A 94 -6.69 -3.77 5.52
N GLU A 95 -6.22 -3.68 6.78
CA GLU A 95 -6.83 -4.41 7.90
C GLU A 95 -8.10 -3.69 8.39
N ASP A 96 -8.87 -4.34 9.26
CA ASP A 96 -10.20 -3.89 9.67
C ASP A 96 -10.22 -2.89 10.82
N ASP A 97 -9.06 -2.45 11.34
CA ASP A 97 -8.91 -1.51 12.46
C ASP A 97 -8.12 -0.26 12.11
N VAL A 98 -8.48 0.37 11.00
CA VAL A 98 -7.82 1.58 10.52
C VAL A 98 -8.74 2.79 10.46
N ILE A 99 -8.15 3.97 10.69
CA ILE A 99 -8.72 5.28 10.37
C ILE A 99 -7.98 5.81 9.15
N VAL A 100 -8.74 6.36 8.19
CA VAL A 100 -8.18 6.87 6.94
C VAL A 100 -8.25 8.39 6.88
N ASN A 101 -7.27 8.99 6.23
CA ASN A 101 -7.26 10.41 5.89
C ASN A 101 -8.47 10.76 4.98
N ARG A 102 -9.08 11.93 5.18
CA ARG A 102 -10.27 12.38 4.43
C ARG A 102 -10.00 12.62 2.95
N PHE A 103 -8.74 12.83 2.58
CA PHE A 103 -8.29 13.10 1.22
C PHE A 103 -7.45 11.93 0.66
N LEU A 104 -7.72 10.70 1.13
CA LEU A 104 -6.97 9.49 0.76
C LEU A 104 -6.73 9.38 -0.76
N ARG A 105 -7.78 9.46 -1.57
CA ARG A 105 -7.68 9.30 -3.03
C ARG A 105 -6.91 10.46 -3.66
N HIS A 106 -7.22 11.69 -3.27
CA HIS A 106 -6.50 12.88 -3.72
C HIS A 106 -5.00 12.77 -3.42
N ASN A 107 -4.65 12.42 -2.18
CA ASN A 107 -3.25 12.28 -1.75
C ASN A 107 -2.52 11.18 -2.53
N LEU A 108 -3.15 10.03 -2.78
CA LEU A 108 -2.57 8.97 -3.60
C LEU A 108 -2.34 9.41 -5.06
N THR A 109 -3.28 10.14 -5.67
CA THR A 109 -3.09 10.64 -7.04
C THR A 109 -1.96 11.67 -7.16
N LYS A 110 -1.62 12.34 -6.06
CA LYS A 110 -0.52 13.31 -5.97
C LYS A 110 0.81 12.66 -5.58
N TRP A 111 0.79 11.42 -5.08
CA TRP A 111 1.98 10.76 -4.58
C TRP A 111 2.94 10.42 -5.72
N ASN A 112 4.17 10.94 -5.67
CA ASN A 112 5.16 10.81 -6.76
C ASN A 112 5.40 9.36 -7.23
N PRO A 113 5.54 8.35 -6.33
CA PRO A 113 5.64 6.95 -6.72
C PRO A 113 4.52 6.45 -7.64
N ILE A 114 3.30 6.94 -7.42
CA ILE A 114 2.13 6.63 -8.25
C ILE A 114 2.14 7.49 -9.52
N ARG A 115 2.33 8.80 -9.37
CA ARG A 115 2.23 9.78 -10.47
C ARG A 115 3.24 9.50 -11.58
N TRP A 116 4.40 8.96 -11.23
CA TRP A 116 5.45 8.57 -12.18
C TRP A 116 5.51 7.06 -12.44
N ASP A 117 4.49 6.32 -12.00
CA ASP A 117 4.29 4.89 -12.25
C ASP A 117 5.51 3.99 -11.93
N PHE A 118 6.21 4.26 -10.82
CA PHE A 118 7.33 3.43 -10.38
C PHE A 118 7.09 2.73 -9.03
N LEU A 119 5.96 3.00 -8.36
CA LEU A 119 5.54 2.24 -7.18
C LEU A 119 5.19 0.81 -7.60
N LEU A 120 5.88 -0.18 -7.04
CA LEU A 120 5.49 -1.59 -7.13
C LEU A 120 4.68 -2.00 -5.90
N LEU A 121 5.15 -1.60 -4.72
CA LEU A 121 4.55 -1.87 -3.44
C LEU A 121 4.99 -0.80 -2.44
N GLY A 122 4.07 -0.33 -1.60
CA GLY A 122 4.32 0.68 -0.59
C GLY A 122 3.39 0.57 0.61
N SER A 123 3.69 1.33 1.66
CA SER A 123 2.86 1.42 2.87
C SER A 123 2.24 2.81 3.00
N LEU A 124 1.02 2.88 3.51
CA LEU A 124 0.35 4.14 3.90
C LEU A 124 0.44 4.42 5.40
N TYR A 125 1.08 3.50 6.14
CA TYR A 125 1.23 3.52 7.59
C TYR A 125 2.53 2.86 8.03
N GLN A 126 3.19 3.39 9.05
CA GLN A 126 4.27 2.72 9.75
C GLN A 126 4.06 2.83 11.26
N GLY A 127 4.09 1.68 11.94
CA GLY A 127 4.06 1.64 13.40
C GLY A 127 5.42 1.92 14.01
N GLY A 128 5.50 2.88 14.94
CA GLY A 128 6.64 3.05 15.85
C GLY A 128 7.93 3.56 15.21
N GLY A 129 7.88 4.15 14.02
CA GLY A 129 9.01 4.85 13.40
C GLY A 129 9.13 6.32 13.84
N GLU A 130 10.29 6.92 13.58
CA GLU A 130 10.41 8.39 13.60
C GLU A 130 9.69 8.96 12.38
N ASP A 131 8.68 9.79 12.63
CA ASP A 131 7.96 10.46 11.56
C ASP A 131 8.85 11.49 10.87
N ARG A 132 8.73 11.56 9.54
CA ARG A 132 9.40 12.57 8.72
C ARG A 132 8.38 13.33 7.90
N PRO A 133 7.58 14.21 8.54
CA PRO A 133 6.63 15.03 7.82
C PRO A 133 7.38 15.79 6.70
N ASP A 134 6.69 16.01 5.58
CA ASP A 134 7.14 16.82 4.43
C ASP A 134 8.10 16.16 3.42
N CYS A 135 8.45 14.88 3.57
CA CYS A 135 9.25 14.17 2.55
C CYS A 135 8.43 13.65 1.37
N GLY A 136 7.10 13.59 1.49
CA GLY A 136 6.19 12.95 0.52
C GLY A 136 6.24 11.42 0.59
N PHE A 137 7.44 10.85 0.73
CA PHE A 137 7.65 9.47 1.16
C PHE A 137 9.04 9.27 1.77
N THR A 138 9.19 8.17 2.47
CA THR A 138 10.44 7.65 3.00
C THR A 138 10.71 6.26 2.43
N LEU A 139 11.99 5.87 2.38
CA LEU A 139 12.41 4.55 1.94
C LEU A 139 12.83 3.73 3.17
N TYR A 140 12.11 2.65 3.44
CA TYR A 140 12.41 1.74 4.54
C TYR A 140 12.93 0.41 4.01
N PRO A 141 14.01 -0.16 4.58
CA PRO A 141 14.43 -1.51 4.23
C PRO A 141 13.26 -2.50 4.42
N ALA A 142 12.96 -3.29 3.39
CA ALA A 142 11.82 -4.20 3.41
C ALA A 142 11.88 -5.21 4.57
N GLU A 143 13.08 -5.64 4.95
CA GLU A 143 13.32 -6.56 6.05
C GLU A 143 13.00 -5.98 7.45
N LEU A 144 13.00 -4.64 7.58
CA LEU A 144 12.80 -3.92 8.84
C LEU A 144 11.36 -3.39 8.99
N LEU A 145 10.58 -3.36 7.91
CA LEU A 145 9.21 -2.87 7.95
C LEU A 145 8.24 -3.99 8.32
N GLY A 146 7.43 -3.76 9.35
CA GLY A 146 6.37 -4.67 9.79
C GLY A 146 5.29 -3.95 10.57
N GLY A 147 4.17 -4.63 10.81
CA GLY A 147 2.99 -4.05 11.44
C GLY A 147 2.22 -3.10 10.53
N SER A 148 2.36 -3.23 9.21
CA SER A 148 1.61 -2.36 8.29
C SER A 148 0.15 -2.76 8.26
N GLN A 149 -0.70 -1.77 8.46
CA GLN A 149 -2.16 -1.90 8.48
C GLN A 149 -2.79 -1.49 7.13
N ALA A 150 -2.00 -0.92 6.24
CA ALA A 150 -2.44 -0.38 4.97
C ALA A 150 -1.30 -0.40 3.93
N ILE A 151 -1.44 -1.30 2.96
CA ILE A 151 -0.47 -1.53 1.89
C ILE A 151 -1.10 -1.14 0.57
N ILE A 152 -0.28 -0.60 -0.33
CA ILE A 152 -0.67 -0.34 -1.72
C ILE A 152 0.26 -1.10 -2.65
N ILE A 153 -0.32 -1.78 -3.64
CA ILE A 153 0.39 -2.69 -4.54
C ILE A 153 -0.01 -2.32 -5.97
N ALA A 154 0.97 -2.14 -6.85
CA ALA A 154 0.69 -2.05 -8.28
C ALA A 154 0.11 -3.37 -8.76
N ARG A 155 -1.02 -3.34 -9.48
CA ARG A 155 -1.67 -4.56 -9.97
C ARG A 155 -0.70 -5.45 -10.75
N ARG A 156 0.14 -4.85 -11.59
CA ARG A 156 1.18 -5.56 -12.37
C ARG A 156 2.16 -6.36 -11.51
N PHE A 157 2.28 -6.04 -10.21
CA PHE A 157 3.18 -6.70 -9.27
C PHE A 157 2.51 -7.82 -8.45
N LEU A 158 1.18 -7.88 -8.42
CA LEU A 158 0.45 -8.94 -7.72
C LEU A 158 0.84 -10.37 -8.14
N PRO A 159 1.07 -10.69 -9.43
CA PRO A 159 1.53 -12.03 -9.81
C PRO A 159 2.83 -12.42 -9.10
N THR A 160 3.78 -11.50 -8.98
CA THR A 160 5.06 -11.74 -8.29
C THR A 160 4.86 -11.95 -6.79
N VAL A 161 4.01 -11.13 -6.14
CA VAL A 161 3.66 -11.31 -4.72
C VAL A 161 3.03 -12.70 -4.48
N LEU A 162 2.14 -13.13 -5.38
CA LEU A 162 1.45 -14.42 -5.25
C LEU A 162 2.38 -15.61 -5.54
N GLU A 163 3.29 -15.48 -6.49
CA GLU A 163 4.31 -16.48 -6.83
C GLU A 163 5.28 -16.71 -5.67
N LEU A 164 5.76 -15.61 -5.06
CA LEU A 164 6.74 -15.66 -3.97
C LEU A 164 6.10 -15.81 -2.58
N TRP A 165 4.77 -15.81 -2.46
CA TRP A 165 4.06 -15.80 -1.17
C TRP A 165 4.58 -16.81 -0.15
N ASN A 166 4.88 -18.04 -0.59
CA ASN A 166 5.30 -19.15 0.27
C ASN A 166 6.83 -19.23 0.51
N THR A 167 7.65 -18.39 -0.13
CA THR A 167 9.12 -18.46 0.00
C THR A 167 9.63 -17.77 1.28
N HIS A 168 8.83 -16.91 1.90
CA HIS A 168 9.24 -16.05 3.02
C HIS A 168 9.10 -16.68 4.42
N GLY A 169 8.94 -18.02 4.51
CA GLY A 169 8.86 -18.75 5.77
C GLY A 169 7.55 -18.59 6.51
N ASP A 170 7.57 -18.67 7.85
CA ASP A 170 6.40 -18.51 8.72
C ASP A 170 6.33 -17.07 9.28
N VAL A 171 5.97 -16.13 8.41
CA VAL A 171 5.77 -14.72 8.75
C VAL A 171 4.37 -14.26 8.34
N MET A 172 3.93 -13.14 8.94
CA MET A 172 2.64 -12.50 8.68
C MET A 172 2.53 -11.95 7.26
N GLN A 173 1.30 -11.69 6.82
CA GLN A 173 0.94 -11.26 5.47
C GLN A 173 1.70 -10.01 5.00
N ASP A 174 1.87 -9.00 5.86
CA ASP A 174 2.57 -7.75 5.57
C ASP A 174 4.05 -8.00 5.28
N LEU A 175 4.71 -8.79 6.11
CA LEU A 175 6.10 -9.19 5.91
C LEU A 175 6.27 -10.01 4.62
N ARG A 176 5.34 -10.90 4.28
CA ARG A 176 5.41 -11.63 2.99
C ARG A 176 5.35 -10.67 1.81
N MET A 177 4.45 -9.69 1.87
CA MET A 177 4.30 -8.66 0.85
C MET A 177 5.57 -7.81 0.72
N TYR A 178 6.12 -7.30 1.83
CA TYR A 178 7.34 -6.48 1.79
C TYR A 178 8.56 -7.25 1.33
N ARG A 179 8.77 -8.47 1.82
CA ARG A 179 9.94 -9.28 1.46
C ARG A 179 9.96 -9.70 0.00
N THR A 180 8.82 -9.66 -0.69
CA THR A 180 8.76 -9.86 -2.15
C THR A 180 9.63 -8.82 -2.89
N LEU A 181 9.86 -7.64 -2.31
CA LEU A 181 10.68 -6.59 -2.90
C LEU A 181 12.20 -6.80 -2.76
N GLU A 182 12.68 -7.66 -1.85
CA GLU A 182 14.11 -7.77 -1.51
C GLU A 182 15.01 -8.08 -2.71
N GLY A 183 14.51 -8.88 -3.67
CA GLY A 183 15.24 -9.24 -4.88
C GLY A 183 15.13 -8.25 -6.05
N ILE A 184 14.35 -7.18 -5.91
CA ILE A 184 14.00 -6.25 -7.01
C ILE A 184 14.37 -4.82 -6.64
N PHE A 185 13.82 -4.32 -5.54
CA PHE A 185 14.07 -3.00 -4.99
C PHE A 185 13.92 -3.12 -3.47
N PRO A 186 15.01 -3.30 -2.71
CA PRO A 186 14.96 -3.78 -1.32
C PRO A 186 14.43 -2.75 -0.30
N GLN A 187 13.70 -1.75 -0.78
CA GLN A 187 13.13 -0.67 0.02
C GLN A 187 11.64 -0.54 -0.28
N VAL A 188 10.86 -0.34 0.78
CA VAL A 188 9.45 -0.01 0.72
C VAL A 188 9.30 1.50 0.75
N MET A 189 8.49 2.03 -0.16
CA MET A 189 8.08 3.43 -0.10
C MET A 189 6.94 3.57 0.92
N VAL A 190 7.17 4.35 1.96
CA VAL A 190 6.18 4.66 2.99
C VAL A 190 5.70 6.09 2.77
N HIS A 191 4.39 6.29 2.63
CA HIS A 191 3.82 7.62 2.41
C HIS A 191 4.01 8.50 3.66
N GLU A 192 4.48 9.74 3.47
CA GLU A 192 4.66 10.71 4.55
C GLU A 192 4.02 12.06 4.17
N PRO A 193 3.11 12.61 5.01
CA PRO A 193 2.61 12.03 6.26
C PRO A 193 1.80 10.74 6.03
N HIS A 194 1.64 9.89 7.05
CA HIS A 194 0.83 8.69 6.92
C HIS A 194 -0.63 9.04 6.55
N LEU A 195 -1.20 8.27 5.62
CA LEU A 195 -2.59 8.44 5.18
C LEU A 195 -3.57 7.54 5.92
N VAL A 196 -3.04 6.63 6.72
CA VAL A 196 -3.81 5.67 7.51
C VAL A 196 -3.21 5.62 8.92
N GLN A 197 -4.06 5.40 9.90
CA GLN A 197 -3.69 5.21 11.29
C GLN A 197 -4.34 3.95 11.86
N HIS A 198 -3.56 3.11 12.52
CA HIS A 198 -4.08 2.02 13.35
C HIS A 198 -4.93 2.56 14.51
N ARG A 199 -6.08 1.95 14.74
CA ARG A 199 -6.95 2.31 15.86
C ARG A 199 -6.40 1.71 17.15
N PRO A 200 -6.46 2.43 18.29
CA PRO A 200 -6.05 1.89 19.58
C PRO A 200 -7.08 0.90 20.13
N VAL A 201 -7.42 -0.12 19.34
CA VAL A 201 -8.24 -1.27 19.75
C VAL A 201 -7.28 -2.38 20.16
N ALA A 202 -7.68 -3.21 21.12
CA ALA A 202 -6.89 -4.40 21.47
C ALA A 202 -6.64 -5.23 20.21
N SER A 203 -5.35 -5.40 19.87
CA SER A 203 -4.94 -6.25 18.77
C SER A 203 -5.45 -7.67 19.02
N THR A 204 -5.85 -8.38 17.96
CA THR A 204 -6.13 -9.83 18.03
C THR A 204 -4.90 -10.65 18.51
N TRP A 205 -3.74 -10.00 18.59
CA TRP A 205 -2.42 -10.57 18.81
C TRP A 205 -1.68 -10.06 20.06
N ASP A 206 -2.38 -9.35 20.95
CA ASP A 206 -1.79 -8.70 22.13
C ASP A 206 -0.64 -7.71 21.80
N GLY A 207 -0.59 -7.23 20.55
CA GLY A 207 0.32 -6.17 20.14
C GLY A 207 0.02 -4.86 20.89
N ARG A 208 1.07 -4.09 21.22
CA ARG A 208 0.89 -2.78 21.85
C ARG A 208 0.14 -1.85 20.90
N PRO A 209 -0.86 -1.08 21.37
CA PRO A 209 -1.44 -0.01 20.58
C PRO A 209 -0.34 0.95 20.13
N HIS A 210 -0.35 1.31 18.85
CA HIS A 210 0.59 2.27 18.30
C HIS A 210 -0.14 3.34 17.49
N GLN A 211 0.34 4.57 17.61
CA GLN A 211 -0.09 5.71 16.83
C GLN A 211 1.10 6.28 16.06
N SER A 212 0.89 6.65 14.81
CA SER A 212 1.79 7.54 14.10
C SER A 212 1.50 8.97 14.53
N THR A 213 2.56 9.73 14.75
CA THR A 213 2.46 11.16 15.03
C THR A 213 2.39 12.03 13.77
N SER A 214 2.61 11.47 12.57
CA SER A 214 2.45 12.17 11.28
C SER A 214 1.04 12.08 10.70
N PHE A 215 0.22 11.12 11.17
CA PHE A 215 -1.16 11.02 10.70
C PHE A 215 -1.97 12.26 11.08
N ASN A 216 -2.56 12.90 10.08
CA ASN A 216 -3.54 13.96 10.24
C ASN A 216 -4.73 13.66 9.33
N GLU A 217 -5.92 13.52 9.92
CA GLU A 217 -7.16 13.17 9.21
C GLU A 217 -7.50 14.18 8.11
N ASP A 218 -7.13 15.45 8.29
CA ASP A 218 -7.45 16.57 7.42
C ASP A 218 -6.27 17.03 6.53
N TRP A 219 -5.11 16.33 6.57
CA TRP A 219 -3.99 16.70 5.70
C TRP A 219 -4.29 16.41 4.23
N ARG A 220 -3.93 17.36 3.37
CA ARG A 220 -4.16 17.28 1.93
C ARG A 220 -2.93 17.79 1.20
N ALA A 221 -2.38 16.96 0.30
CA ALA A 221 -1.31 17.36 -0.60
C ALA A 221 -1.75 18.52 -1.51
N GLU A 222 -0.84 19.43 -1.82
CA GLU A 222 -1.08 20.54 -2.77
C GLU A 222 -1.17 20.07 -4.24
#